data_AF-A0A7V4MZS0-F1
#
_entry.id   AF-A0A7V4MZS0-F1
#
_cell.length_a   1.000
_cell.length_b   1.000
_cell.length_c   1.000
_cell.angle_alpha   90.00
_cell.angle_beta   90.00
_cell.angle_gamma   90.00
#
_symmetry.space_group_name_H-M   'P 1'
#
loop_
_entity.id
_entity.type
_entity.pdbx_description
1 polymer ?
#
loop_
_entity_poly.entity_id
_entity_poly.type
_entity_poly.pdbx_seq_one_letter_code
_entity_poly.pdbx_strand_id
1 'polypeptide(L)'
;MTRVKRDVVILVVVAILLGVAAYFAFPLSKTHLGLDLQGGLAVILVAQESAAAKRTDEAMDQAVKIIQNRVNKLGVTEPEIQRQGQWKISVQLPGIDNPEEALAIIGKTAVLAFYDVKEFGTPYATEQDALAAAGVTSPQQLPAGT
;
A
#
# COMPACT_ATOMS: atom_id res chain seq x y z
N MET A 1 -3.80 36.30 -59.18
CA MET A 1 -3.01 35.81 -58.02
C MET A 1 -2.02 34.77 -58.51
N THR A 2 -0.73 35.00 -58.28
CA THR A 2 0.39 34.23 -58.85
C THR A 2 0.43 32.82 -58.27
N ARG A 3 0.73 31.81 -59.10
CA ARG A 3 0.69 30.37 -58.75
C ARG A 3 1.38 30.06 -57.41
N VAL A 4 2.48 30.77 -57.11
CA VAL A 4 3.24 30.73 -55.85
C VAL A 4 2.38 30.96 -54.59
N LYS A 5 1.44 31.92 -54.59
CA LYS A 5 0.61 32.19 -53.41
C LYS A 5 -0.35 31.03 -53.10
N ARG A 6 -0.84 30.34 -54.14
CA ARG A 6 -1.69 29.16 -53.99
C ARG A 6 -0.89 27.97 -53.46
N ASP A 7 0.32 27.78 -53.96
CA ASP A 7 1.19 26.66 -53.57
C ASP A 7 1.63 26.80 -52.10
N VAL A 8 1.92 28.02 -51.64
CA VAL A 8 2.20 28.31 -50.21
C VAL A 8 0.99 28.00 -49.32
N VAL A 9 -0.22 28.40 -49.73
CA VAL A 9 -1.44 28.10 -48.95
C VAL A 9 -1.67 26.59 -48.85
N ILE A 10 -1.46 25.84 -49.94
CA ILE A 10 -1.59 24.37 -49.93
C ILE A 10 -0.57 23.74 -48.97
N LEU A 11 0.70 24.18 -49.00
CA LEU A 11 1.72 23.66 -48.09
C LEU A 11 1.41 23.92 -46.61
N VAL A 12 0.87 25.09 -46.28
CA VAL A 12 0.45 25.42 -44.90
C VAL A 12 -0.72 24.54 -44.46
N VAL A 13 -1.72 24.34 -45.32
CA VAL A 13 -2.85 23.46 -45.03
C VAL A 13 -2.38 22.02 -44.85
N VAL A 14 -1.47 21.54 -45.69
CA VAL A 14 -0.88 20.20 -45.56
C VAL A 14 -0.08 20.07 -44.26
N ALA A 15 0.72 21.07 -43.89
CA ALA A 15 1.48 21.04 -42.64
C ALA A 15 0.56 21.04 -41.41
N ILE A 16 -0.52 21.82 -41.43
CA ILE A 16 -1.53 21.81 -40.36
C ILE A 16 -2.23 20.45 -40.29
N LEU A 17 -2.64 19.89 -41.43
CA LEU A 17 -3.26 18.55 -41.50
C LEU A 17 -2.32 17.47 -40.98
N LEU A 18 -1.03 17.53 -41.33
CA LEU A 18 -0.01 16.62 -40.80
C LEU A 18 0.19 16.79 -39.30
N GLY A 19 0.18 18.03 -38.78
CA GLY A 19 0.28 18.30 -37.35
C GLY A 19 -0.91 17.75 -36.56
N VAL A 20 -2.13 17.93 -37.07
CA VAL A 20 -3.35 17.37 -36.47
C VAL A 20 -3.32 15.83 -36.54
N ALA A 21 -2.96 15.26 -37.69
CA ALA A 21 -2.83 13.80 -37.82
C ALA A 21 -1.79 13.23 -36.86
N ALA A 22 -0.65 13.89 -36.68
CA ALA A 22 0.39 13.48 -35.73
C ALA A 22 -0.11 13.56 -34.27
N TYR A 23 -0.85 14.61 -33.92
CA TYR A 23 -1.45 14.75 -32.59
C TYR A 23 -2.41 13.60 -32.24
N PHE A 24 -3.22 13.16 -33.22
CA PHE A 24 -4.11 12.01 -33.02
C PHE A 24 -3.39 10.66 -33.08
N ALA A 25 -2.32 10.53 -33.89
CA ALA A 25 -1.56 9.30 -34.03
C ALA A 25 -0.61 9.01 -32.85
N PHE A 26 -0.12 10.05 -32.17
CA PHE A 26 0.83 9.93 -31.05
C PHE A 26 0.24 10.54 -29.78
N PRO A 27 -0.65 9.83 -29.06
CA PRO A 27 -1.18 10.29 -27.79
C PRO A 27 -0.05 10.40 -26.75
N LEU A 28 0.19 11.61 -26.23
CA LEU A 28 1.18 11.90 -25.18
C LEU A 28 0.75 11.46 -23.76
N SER A 29 -0.33 10.69 -23.64
CA SER A 29 -0.83 10.23 -22.34
C SER A 29 0.13 9.21 -21.72
N LYS A 30 0.50 9.41 -20.45
CA LYS A 30 1.27 8.43 -19.67
C LYS A 30 0.42 7.15 -19.51
N THR A 31 0.82 6.07 -20.16
CA THR A 31 0.18 4.76 -20.02
C THR A 31 0.46 4.21 -18.62
N HIS A 32 -0.58 3.74 -17.92
CA HIS A 32 -0.42 3.07 -16.63
C HIS A 32 0.22 1.70 -16.88
N LEU A 33 1.36 1.45 -16.26
CA LEU A 33 2.12 0.22 -16.41
C LEU A 33 1.55 -0.79 -15.40
N GLY A 34 1.06 -1.94 -15.89
CA GLY A 34 0.60 -3.01 -15.00
C GLY A 34 1.75 -3.67 -14.24
N LEU A 35 1.43 -4.56 -13.31
CA LEU A 35 2.41 -5.33 -12.52
C LEU A 35 3.51 -6.01 -13.37
N ASP A 36 3.15 -6.52 -14.54
CA ASP A 36 4.08 -7.21 -15.45
C ASP A 36 5.16 -6.26 -16.02
N LEU A 37 4.84 -4.96 -16.13
CA LEU A 37 5.74 -3.95 -16.70
C LEU A 37 6.38 -3.06 -15.62
N GLN A 38 5.68 -2.80 -14.52
CA GLN A 38 6.13 -1.94 -13.42
C GLN A 38 6.77 -2.72 -12.27
N GLY A 39 6.54 -4.04 -12.20
CA GLY A 39 6.88 -4.85 -11.04
C GLY A 39 5.99 -4.54 -9.83
N GLY A 40 6.19 -5.27 -8.74
CA GLY A 40 5.48 -5.06 -7.47
C GLY A 40 5.12 -6.36 -6.76
N LEU A 41 3.98 -6.35 -6.05
CA LEU A 41 3.49 -7.50 -5.28
C LEU A 41 2.11 -7.94 -5.78
N ALA A 42 1.94 -9.22 -6.09
CA ALA A 42 0.62 -9.83 -6.25
C ALA A 42 0.52 -11.10 -5.41
N VAL A 43 -0.46 -11.14 -4.51
CA VAL A 43 -0.67 -12.27 -3.60
C VAL A 43 -2.15 -12.55 -3.42
N ILE A 44 -2.46 -13.82 -3.14
CA ILE A 44 -3.79 -14.25 -2.74
C ILE A 44 -3.73 -14.66 -1.28
N LEU A 45 -4.41 -13.89 -0.43
CA LEU A 45 -4.54 -14.18 0.99
C LEU A 45 -5.73 -15.12 1.20
N VAL A 46 -5.53 -16.23 1.92
CA VAL A 46 -6.58 -17.20 2.23
C VAL A 46 -6.96 -17.06 3.70
N ALA A 47 -8.24 -16.83 3.98
CA ALA A 47 -8.73 -16.75 5.33
C ALA A 47 -8.56 -18.09 6.04
N GLN A 48 -7.94 -18.05 7.22
CA GLN A 48 -7.80 -19.20 8.11
C GLN A 48 -8.80 -19.08 9.25
N GLU A 49 -9.47 -20.17 9.57
CA GLU A 49 -10.34 -20.24 10.74
C GLU A 49 -9.51 -20.58 11.97
N SER A 50 -9.80 -19.92 13.08
CA SER A 50 -9.11 -20.14 14.34
C SER A 50 -10.13 -20.21 15.48
N ALA A 51 -9.71 -20.70 16.66
CA ALA A 51 -10.58 -20.72 17.83
C ALA A 51 -11.08 -19.31 18.23
N ALA A 52 -10.31 -18.26 17.89
CA ALA A 52 -10.64 -16.87 18.21
C ALA A 52 -11.50 -16.17 17.14
N ALA A 53 -11.52 -16.67 15.89
CA ALA A 53 -12.20 -16.02 14.79
C ALA A 53 -12.71 -17.04 13.77
N LYS A 54 -14.02 -17.00 13.52
CA LYS A 54 -14.70 -17.80 12.48
C LYS A 54 -14.61 -17.11 11.13
N ARG A 55 -14.73 -17.91 10.07
CA ARG A 55 -14.90 -17.40 8.71
C ARG A 55 -16.34 -16.96 8.49
N THR A 56 -16.58 -15.65 8.42
CA THR A 56 -17.88 -15.07 8.04
C THR A 56 -17.68 -14.05 6.93
N ASP A 57 -18.74 -13.73 6.18
CA ASP A 57 -18.66 -12.73 5.11
C ASP A 57 -18.32 -11.34 5.66
N GLU A 58 -18.84 -11.00 6.84
CA GLU A 58 -18.54 -9.73 7.52
C GLU A 58 -17.05 -9.64 7.90
N ALA A 59 -16.47 -10.75 8.36
CA ALA A 59 -15.05 -10.81 8.68
C ALA A 59 -14.19 -10.66 7.42
N MET A 60 -14.63 -11.19 6.27
CA MET A 60 -13.96 -11.00 4.98
C MET A 60 -14.01 -9.55 4.52
N ASP A 61 -15.17 -8.89 4.64
CA ASP A 61 -15.32 -7.48 4.26
C ASP A 61 -14.51 -6.56 5.20
N GLN A 62 -14.44 -6.89 6.48
CA GLN A 62 -13.58 -6.19 7.44
C GLN A 62 -12.10 -6.39 7.11
N ALA A 63 -11.68 -7.62 6.75
CA ALA A 63 -10.30 -7.90 6.36
C ALA A 63 -9.88 -7.07 5.14
N VAL A 64 -10.75 -6.96 4.12
CA VAL A 64 -10.52 -6.10 2.94
C VAL A 64 -10.27 -4.65 3.37
N LYS A 65 -11.11 -4.08 4.24
CA LYS A 65 -10.95 -2.71 4.74
C LYS A 65 -9.64 -2.51 5.51
N ILE A 66 -9.25 -3.49 6.34
CA ILE A 66 -7.99 -3.45 7.08
C ILE A 66 -6.80 -3.48 6.12
N ILE A 67 -6.81 -4.36 5.13
CA ILE A 67 -5.74 -4.46 4.13
C ILE A 67 -5.64 -3.15 3.35
N GLN A 68 -6.76 -2.58 2.90
CA GLN A 68 -6.78 -1.28 2.22
C GLN A 68 -6.13 -0.19 3.06
N ASN A 69 -6.50 -0.08 4.34
CA ASN A 69 -5.94 0.92 5.24
C ASN A 69 -4.43 0.75 5.47
N ARG A 70 -3.93 -0.49 5.48
CA ARG A 70 -2.49 -0.77 5.61
C ARG A 70 -1.74 -0.41 4.35
N VAL A 71 -2.28 -0.78 3.19
CA VAL A 71 -1.67 -0.50 1.89
C VAL A 71 -1.61 1.01 1.62
N ASN A 72 -2.64 1.76 2.01
CA ASN A 72 -2.62 3.23 1.90
C ASN A 72 -1.43 3.86 2.65
N LYS A 73 -0.92 3.22 3.71
CA LYS A 73 0.27 3.68 4.45
C LYS A 73 1.59 3.35 3.76
N LEU A 74 1.59 2.41 2.80
CA LEU A 74 2.77 2.04 2.03
C LEU A 74 3.07 3.02 0.88
N GLY A 75 2.18 4.00 0.64
CA GLY A 75 2.38 5.00 -0.43
C GLY A 75 2.16 4.44 -1.85
N VAL A 76 1.51 3.28 -1.99
CA VAL A 76 1.21 2.67 -3.29
C VAL A 76 0.17 3.51 -4.02
N THR A 77 0.47 3.85 -5.27
CA THR A 77 -0.47 4.53 -6.16
C THR A 77 -1.33 3.45 -6.83
N GLU A 78 -2.62 3.42 -6.50
CA GLU A 78 -3.63 2.51 -7.08
C GLU A 78 -3.48 1.01 -6.73
N PRO A 79 -3.63 0.65 -5.44
CA PRO A 79 -3.73 -0.76 -5.07
C PRO A 79 -5.07 -1.38 -5.49
N GLU A 80 -5.03 -2.62 -5.97
CA GLU A 80 -6.24 -3.40 -6.26
C GLU A 80 -6.41 -4.52 -5.23
N ILE A 81 -7.45 -4.39 -4.40
CA ILE A 81 -7.77 -5.33 -3.33
C ILE A 81 -9.21 -5.80 -3.53
N GLN A 82 -9.39 -7.08 -3.82
CA GLN A 82 -10.70 -7.64 -4.11
C GLN A 82 -10.91 -9.01 -3.47
N ARG A 83 -12.15 -9.33 -3.12
CA ARG A 83 -12.52 -10.68 -2.69
C ARG A 83 -12.52 -11.61 -3.90
N GLN A 84 -11.93 -12.79 -3.76
CA GLN A 84 -11.88 -13.82 -4.79
C GLN A 84 -12.57 -15.09 -4.27
N GLY A 85 -13.80 -15.32 -4.71
CA GLY A 85 -14.64 -16.38 -4.14
C GLY A 85 -14.99 -16.12 -2.67
N GLN A 86 -15.17 -17.18 -1.88
CA GLN A 86 -15.71 -17.06 -0.52
C GLN A 86 -14.64 -16.64 0.52
N TRP A 87 -13.48 -17.27 0.50
CA TRP A 87 -12.47 -17.18 1.59
C TRP A 87 -11.10 -16.66 1.13
N LYS A 88 -11.02 -16.00 -0.03
CA LYS A 88 -9.76 -15.47 -0.54
C LYS A 88 -9.87 -13.99 -0.84
N ILE A 89 -8.75 -13.29 -0.71
CA ILE A 89 -8.59 -11.87 -1.04
C ILE A 89 -7.38 -11.75 -1.97
N SER A 90 -7.60 -11.26 -3.18
CA SER A 90 -6.54 -10.91 -4.12
C SER A 90 -6.05 -9.51 -3.79
N VAL A 91 -4.73 -9.34 -3.69
CA VAL A 91 -4.06 -8.06 -3.42
C VAL A 91 -2.99 -7.85 -4.47
N GLN A 92 -3.06 -6.74 -5.18
CA GLN A 92 -2.10 -6.32 -6.20
C GLN A 92 -1.60 -4.90 -5.89
N LEU A 93 -0.30 -4.77 -5.68
CA LEU A 93 0.40 -3.54 -5.34
C LEU A 93 1.46 -3.25 -6.42
N PRO A 94 1.11 -2.53 -7.49
CA PRO A 94 2.06 -2.16 -8.54
C PRO A 94 3.07 -1.14 -8.02
N GLY A 95 4.33 -1.23 -8.48
CA GLY A 95 5.37 -0.24 -8.21
C GLY A 95 5.83 -0.15 -6.75
N ILE A 96 5.65 -1.21 -5.96
CA ILE A 96 6.21 -1.27 -4.60
C ILE A 96 7.69 -1.67 -4.62
N ASP A 97 8.53 -0.90 -3.93
CA ASP A 97 9.98 -1.11 -3.89
C ASP A 97 10.37 -2.39 -3.12
N ASN A 98 9.69 -2.66 -2.01
CA ASN A 98 9.95 -3.81 -1.14
C ASN A 98 8.71 -4.70 -0.97
N PRO A 99 8.53 -5.72 -1.83
CA PRO A 99 7.39 -6.64 -1.75
C PRO A 99 7.33 -7.44 -0.44
N GLU A 100 8.48 -7.78 0.14
CA GLU A 100 8.55 -8.58 1.37
C GLU A 100 8.05 -7.81 2.58
N GLU A 101 8.45 -6.54 2.71
CA GLU A 101 7.97 -5.64 3.76
C GLU A 101 6.48 -5.36 3.61
N ALA A 102 6.02 -5.12 2.38
CA ALA A 102 4.61 -4.95 2.08
C ALA A 102 3.80 -6.18 2.47
N LEU A 103 4.27 -7.38 2.13
CA LEU A 103 3.66 -8.65 2.50
C LEU A 103 3.62 -8.83 4.03
N ALA A 104 4.70 -8.48 4.72
CA ALA A 104 4.76 -8.55 6.19
C ALA A 104 3.73 -7.62 6.84
N ILE A 105 3.53 -6.41 6.30
CA ILE A 105 2.57 -5.44 6.81
C ILE A 105 1.12 -5.89 6.57
N ILE A 106 0.78 -6.38 5.38
CA ILE A 106 -0.60 -6.83 5.07
C ILE A 106 -0.91 -8.20 5.68
N GLY A 107 0.09 -9.08 5.82
CA GLY A 107 -0.08 -10.45 6.33
C GLY A 107 -0.09 -10.57 7.86
N LYS A 108 0.39 -9.56 8.59
CA LYS A 108 0.46 -9.61 10.06
C LYS A 108 -0.94 -9.47 10.69
N THR A 109 -1.32 -10.43 11.53
CA THR A 109 -2.52 -10.31 12.38
C THR A 109 -2.19 -9.37 13.55
N ALA A 110 -2.63 -8.12 13.49
CA ALA A 110 -2.41 -7.14 14.54
C ALA A 110 -3.60 -7.17 15.51
N VAL A 111 -3.53 -8.05 16.52
CA VAL A 111 -4.50 -8.06 17.62
C VAL A 111 -3.99 -7.12 18.71
N LEU A 112 -4.71 -6.04 18.98
CA LEU A 112 -4.48 -5.19 20.13
C LEU A 112 -5.44 -5.63 21.24
N ALA A 113 -4.88 -6.05 22.37
CA ALA A 113 -5.65 -6.40 23.56
C ALA A 113 -5.22 -5.47 24.71
N PHE A 114 -6.21 -4.96 25.43
CA PHE A 114 -6.02 -4.22 26.66
C PHE A 114 -6.19 -5.19 27.82
N TYR A 115 -5.25 -5.17 28.76
CA TYR A 115 -5.28 -5.99 29.96
C TYR A 115 -5.23 -5.08 31.18
N ASP A 116 -6.08 -5.35 32.16
CA ASP A 116 -5.94 -4.72 33.47
C ASP A 116 -4.71 -5.28 34.18
N VAL A 117 -3.92 -4.37 34.74
CA VAL A 117 -2.78 -4.73 35.59
C VAL A 117 -3.33 -5.25 36.91
N LYS A 118 -3.20 -6.57 37.17
CA LYS A 118 -3.78 -7.23 38.35
C LYS A 118 -3.19 -6.74 39.67
N GLU A 119 -1.91 -6.40 39.68
CA GLU A 119 -1.22 -5.92 40.86
C GLU A 119 -0.10 -4.99 40.40
N PHE A 120 -0.18 -3.73 40.81
CA PHE A 120 1.01 -2.88 40.80
C PHE A 120 1.88 -3.39 41.95
N GLY A 121 3.08 -3.89 41.64
CA GLY A 121 4.01 -4.34 42.67
C GLY A 121 4.30 -3.24 43.69
N THR A 122 5.00 -3.59 44.76
CA THR A 122 5.46 -2.59 45.73
C THR A 122 6.27 -1.51 45.01
N PRO A 123 6.00 -0.21 45.26
CA PRO A 123 6.82 0.86 44.73
C PRO A 123 8.28 0.61 45.09
N TYR A 124 9.17 0.71 44.11
CA TYR A 124 10.60 0.61 44.36
C TYR A 124 11.04 1.79 45.24
N ALA A 125 11.80 1.51 46.30
CA ALA A 125 12.26 2.53 47.24
C ALA A 125 13.27 3.50 46.62
N THR A 126 14.01 3.03 45.62
CA THR A 126 14.99 3.82 44.88
C THR A 126 14.87 3.58 43.37
N GLU A 127 15.34 4.55 42.58
CA GLU A 127 15.43 4.41 41.12
C GLU A 127 16.36 3.25 40.73
N GLN A 128 17.45 3.02 41.47
CA GLN A 128 18.33 1.86 41.23
C GLN A 128 17.60 0.53 41.39
N ASP A 129 16.72 0.38 42.40
CA ASP A 129 15.96 -0.84 42.60
C ASP A 129 14.94 -1.08 41.47
N ALA A 130 14.34 0.01 40.96
CA ALA A 130 13.42 -0.06 39.82
C ALA A 130 14.15 -0.46 38.53
N LEU A 131 15.31 0.15 38.27
CA LEU A 131 16.14 -0.14 37.10
C LEU A 131 16.67 -1.58 37.14
N ALA A 132 17.14 -2.03 38.31
CA ALA A 132 17.60 -3.41 38.52
C ALA A 132 16.47 -4.43 38.30
N ALA A 133 15.26 -4.16 38.78
CA ALA A 133 14.10 -5.02 38.57
C ALA A 133 13.63 -5.04 37.09
N ALA A 134 13.80 -3.94 36.37
CA ALA A 134 13.58 -3.84 34.92
C ALA A 134 14.74 -4.43 34.09
N GLY A 135 15.82 -4.92 34.73
CA GLY A 135 16.97 -5.51 34.04
C GLY A 135 17.84 -4.49 33.31
N VAL A 136 17.75 -3.20 33.64
CA VAL A 136 18.53 -2.12 33.02
C VAL A 136 19.49 -1.49 34.03
N THR A 137 20.69 -1.11 33.58
CA THR A 137 21.71 -0.51 34.47
C THR A 137 21.66 1.01 34.49
N SER A 138 20.90 1.63 33.59
CA SER A 138 20.76 3.09 33.50
C SER A 138 19.45 3.50 32.81
N PRO A 139 18.85 4.65 33.17
CA PRO A 139 17.58 5.12 32.59
C PRO A 139 17.59 5.29 31.07
N GLN A 140 18.75 5.54 30.48
CA GLN A 140 18.92 5.74 29.04
C GLN A 140 18.76 4.44 28.22
N GLN A 141 18.77 3.28 28.89
CA GLN A 141 18.50 1.98 28.25
C GLN A 141 17.01 1.63 28.23
N LEU A 142 16.15 2.39 28.93
CA LEU A 142 14.71 2.21 28.82
C LEU A 142 14.28 2.59 27.41
N PRO A 143 13.37 1.81 26.78
CA PRO A 143 12.82 2.18 25.49
C PRO A 143 12.17 3.57 25.62
N ALA A 144 12.55 4.49 24.74
CA ALA A 144 11.91 5.80 24.67
C ALA A 144 10.41 5.57 24.46
N GLY A 145 9.59 6.14 25.35
CA GLY A 145 8.14 6.03 25.24
C GLY A 145 7.66 6.52 23.87
N THR A 146 6.83 5.71 23.22
CA THR A 146 6.14 6.07 21.98
C THR A 146 4.92 6.95 22.26
#